data_AF-A0A7X4KWE5-F1
#
_entry.id   AF-A0A7X4KWE5-F1
#
_cell.length_a   1.000
_cell.length_b   1.000
_cell.length_c   1.000
_cell.angle_alpha   90.00
_cell.angle_beta   90.00
_cell.angle_gamma   90.00
#
_symmetry.space_group_name_H-M   'P 1'
#
loop_
_entity.id
_entity.type
_entity.pdbx_description
1 polymer ?
#
loop_
_entity_poly.entity_id
_entity_poly.type
_entity_poly.pdbx_seq_one_letter_code
_entity_poly.pdbx_strand_id
1 'polypeptide(L)' 'MSHTITVRLTPELAAWLKHASTTTGVSQGEIIREQLEKARENAENRSFMRLAGTVSGPSDLSSRKGFATE' A
#
# COMPACT_ATOMS: atom_id res chain seq x y z
N MET A 1 18.52 13.39 4.76
CA MET A 1 18.96 13.70 3.39
C MET A 1 17.71 13.74 2.51
N SER A 2 17.29 14.91 2.01
CA SER A 2 16.14 15.02 1.11
C SER A 2 16.59 14.88 -0.34
N HIS A 3 15.97 13.99 -1.11
CA HIS A 3 16.18 13.86 -2.55
C HIS A 3 14.96 14.43 -3.29
N THR A 4 15.19 15.39 -4.17
CA THR A 4 14.11 16.04 -4.94
C THR A 4 13.96 15.36 -6.28
N ILE A 5 12.74 14.90 -6.59
CA ILE A 5 12.37 14.39 -7.90
C ILE A 5 11.38 15.34 -8.56
N THR A 6 11.48 15.50 -9.88
CA THR A 6 10.50 16.26 -10.67
C THR A 6 9.61 15.28 -11.40
N VAL A 7 8.32 15.28 -11.06
CA VAL A 7 7.32 14.37 -11.67
C VAL A 7 6.31 15.19 -12.46
N ARG A 8 6.04 14.78 -13.69
CA ARG A 8 4.95 15.35 -14.50
C ARG A 8 3.63 14.69 -14.11
N LEU A 9 2.66 15.49 -13.68
CA LEU A 9 1.31 15.02 -13.38
C LEU A 9 0.38 15.28 -14.58
N THR A 10 -0.67 14.47 -14.70
CA THR A 10 -1.77 14.79 -15.59
C THR A 10 -2.48 16.07 -15.11
N PRO A 11 -3.11 16.85 -16.01
CA PRO A 11 -3.80 18.08 -15.63
C PRO A 11 -4.87 17.86 -14.55
N GLU A 12 -5.59 16.74 -14.65
CA GLU A 12 -6.61 16.33 -13.69
C GLU A 12 -6.01 16.08 -12.30
N LEU A 13 -4.90 15.33 -12.22
CA LEU A 13 -4.25 15.01 -10.95
C LEU A 13 -3.63 16.26 -10.30
N ALA A 14 -3.08 17.17 -11.12
CA ALA A 14 -2.58 18.46 -10.63
C ALA A 14 -3.71 19.35 -10.06
N ALA A 15 -4.85 19.38 -10.73
CA ALA A 15 -6.02 20.12 -10.26
C ALA A 15 -6.57 19.53 -8.95
N TRP A 16 -6.67 18.19 -8.89
CA TRP A 16 -7.08 17.48 -7.67
C TRP A 16 -6.13 17.77 -6.51
N LEU A 17 -4.82 17.68 -6.72
CA LEU A 17 -3.82 17.90 -5.67
C LEU A 17 -3.89 19.33 -5.12
N LYS A 18 -4.11 20.31 -5.99
CA LYS A 18 -4.34 21.71 -5.57
C LYS A 18 -5.60 21.84 -4.74
N HIS A 19 -6.70 21.24 -5.18
CA HIS A 19 -7.97 21.27 -4.44
C HIS A 19 -7.85 20.60 -3.06
N ALA A 20 -7.21 19.43 -3.00
CA ALA A 20 -6.96 18.70 -1.77
C ALA A 20 -6.16 19.56 -0.79
N SER A 21 -5.07 20.18 -1.24
CA SER A 21 -4.24 21.07 -0.41
C SER A 21 -5.02 22.24 0.17
N THR A 22 -5.87 22.90 -0.63
CA THR A 22 -6.72 24.00 -0.15
C THR A 22 -7.75 23.53 0.86
N THR A 23 -8.34 22.35 0.65
CA THR A 23 -9.41 21.83 1.49
C THR A 23 -8.89 21.34 2.84
N THR A 24 -7.73 20.69 2.86
CA THR A 24 -7.15 20.12 4.08
C THR A 24 -6.23 21.10 4.82
N GLY A 25 -5.79 22.17 4.17
CA GLY A 25 -4.77 23.09 4.70
C GLY A 25 -3.35 22.50 4.70
N VAL A 26 -3.15 21.31 4.13
CA VAL A 26 -1.87 20.61 4.07
C VAL A 26 -1.14 20.95 2.76
N SER A 27 0.18 21.05 2.79
CA SER A 27 0.95 21.36 1.58
C SER A 27 0.90 20.20 0.56
N GLN A 28 0.94 20.53 -0.74
CA GLN A 28 0.94 19.52 -1.81
C GLN A 28 2.09 18.49 -1.66
N GLY A 29 3.29 18.96 -1.29
CA GLY A 29 4.44 18.09 -1.10
C GLY A 29 4.29 17.14 0.08
N GLU A 30 3.58 17.55 1.13
CA GLU A 30 3.26 16.70 2.27
C GLU A 30 2.19 15.66 1.92
N ILE A 31 1.15 16.05 1.18
CA ILE A 31 0.16 15.11 0.64
C ILE A 31 0.86 14.03 -0.20
N ILE A 32 1.73 14.42 -1.14
CA ILE A 32 2.47 13.46 -1.97
C ILE A 32 3.34 12.53 -1.09
N ARG A 33 4.06 13.08 -0.12
CA ARG A 33 4.93 12.28 0.75
C ARG A 33 4.13 11.27 1.56
N GLU A 34 3.00 11.67 2.14
CA GLU A 34 2.13 10.78 2.91
C GLU A 34 1.56 9.66 2.05
N GLN A 35 1.12 9.97 0.82
CA GLN A 35 0.62 8.95 -0.10
C GLN A 35 1.72 7.98 -0.54
N LEU A 36 2.95 8.46 -0.77
CA LEU A 36 4.09 7.61 -1.08
C LEU A 36 4.46 6.69 0.10
N GLU A 37 4.42 7.21 1.33
CA GLU A 37 4.69 6.42 2.54
C GLU A 37 3.62 5.33 2.71
N LYS A 38 2.35 5.68 2.58
CA LYS A 38 1.23 4.72 2.58
C LYS A 38 1.37 3.68 1.48
N ALA A 39 1.77 4.08 0.27
CA ALA A 39 2.00 3.14 -0.82
C ALA A 39 3.16 2.19 -0.52
N ARG A 40 4.25 2.67 0.10
CA ARG A 40 5.38 1.84 0.53
C ARG A 40 4.96 0.81 1.56
N GLU A 41 4.27 1.25 2.62
CA GLU A 41 3.76 0.36 3.68
C GLU A 41 2.82 -0.71 3.12
N ASN A 42 1.91 -0.34 2.22
CA ASN A 42 0.97 -1.29 1.62
C ASN A 42 1.65 -2.25 0.62
N ALA A 43 2.71 -1.81 -0.07
CA ALA A 43 3.46 -2.68 -0.98
C ALA A 43 4.21 -3.80 -0.24
N GLU A 44 4.68 -3.52 0.99
CA GLU A 44 5.34 -4.51 1.84
C GLU A 44 4.34 -5.43 2.55
N ASN A 45 3.12 -4.95 2.79
CA ASN A 45 2.11 -5.67 3.55
C ASN A 45 1.29 -6.60 2.65
N ARG A 46 1.82 -7.79 2.37
CA ARG A 46 1.00 -8.94 1.91
C ARG A 46 0.12 -9.39 3.07
N SER A 47 -0.91 -8.60 3.40
CA SER A 47 -1.82 -8.84 4.52
C SER A 47 -2.49 -10.23 4.46
N PHE A 48 -2.65 -10.80 3.26
CA PHE A 48 -3.09 -12.17 3.05
C PHE A 48 -2.06 -13.24 3.47
N MET A 49 -0.76 -12.91 3.51
CA MET A 49 0.32 -13.76 4.03
C MET A 49 0.53 -13.62 5.53
N ARG A 50 -0.22 -12.78 6.24
CA ARG A 50 -0.11 -12.60 7.71
C ARG A 50 -0.18 -13.91 8.49
N LEU A 51 -0.95 -14.88 7.99
CA LEU A 51 -1.12 -16.19 8.62
C LEU A 51 -0.28 -17.29 7.94
N ALA A 52 0.42 -16.98 6.85
CA ALA A 52 1.26 -17.95 6.15
C ALA A 52 2.43 -18.36 7.06
N GLY A 53 2.56 -19.67 7.31
CA GLY A 53 3.60 -20.22 8.19
C GLY A 53 3.34 -20.07 9.69
N THR A 54 2.22 -19.49 10.12
CA THR A 54 1.86 -19.40 11.56
C THR A 54 1.42 -20.73 12.16
N VAL A 55 0.93 -21.65 11.32
CA VAL A 55 0.59 -23.01 11.71
C VAL A 55 1.74 -23.92 11.30
N SER A 56 2.34 -24.60 12.27
CA SER A 56 3.30 -25.68 12.05
C SER A 56 2.61 -27.01 12.38
N GLY A 57 2.50 -27.89 11.40
CA GLY A 57 1.95 -29.22 11.61
C GLY A 57 1.83 -30.03 10.31
N PRO A 58 1.20 -31.21 10.37
CA PRO A 58 1.10 -32.13 9.23
C PRO A 58 0.53 -31.49 7.96
N SER A 59 0.99 -31.95 6.79
CA SER A 59 0.59 -31.42 5.48
C SER A 59 -0.88 -31.66 5.13
N ASP A 60 -1.57 -32.52 5.88
CA ASP A 60 -2.97 -32.90 5.76
C ASP A 60 -3.87 -32.25 6.82
N LEU A 61 -3.37 -31.28 7.60
CA LEU A 61 -4.17 -30.59 8.63
C LEU A 61 -5.44 -29.90 8.09
N SER A 62 -5.44 -29.52 6.82
CA SER A 62 -6.60 -28.88 6.21
C SER A 62 -7.56 -29.93 5.65
N SER A 63 -8.70 -30.12 6.33
CA SER A 63 -9.79 -30.99 5.87
C SER A 63 -10.68 -30.33 4.79
N ARG A 64 -10.39 -29.09 4.40
CA ARG A 64 -11.12 -28.38 3.35
C ARG A 64 -10.73 -28.97 2.00
N LYS A 65 -11.71 -29.45 1.23
CA LYS A 65 -11.53 -30.16 -0.06
C LYS A 65 -10.46 -29.60 -1.03
N GLY A 66 -10.23 -28.28 -1.06
CA GLY A 66 -9.22 -27.66 -1.94
C GLY A 66 -7.79 -27.59 -1.38
N PHE A 67 -7.57 -28.09 -0.17
CA PHE A 67 -6.29 -28.10 0.55
C PHE A 67 -5.91 -29.49 1.07
N ALA A 68 -6.76 -30.49 0.84
CA ALA A 68 -6.40 -31.88 1.07
C ALA A 68 -5.35 -32.25 0.02
N THR A 69 -4.16 -32.62 0.47
CA THR A 69 -3.11 -33.17 -0.40
C THR A 69 -3.44 -34.65 -0.62
N GLU A 70 -3.40 -35.11 -1.86
CA GLU A 70 -3.66 -36.51 -2.24
C GLU A 70 -2.56 -37.46 -1.74
#